data_AF-A0A7C5PZQ1-F1
#
_entry.id   AF-A0A7C5PZQ1-F1
#
_cell.length_a   1.000
_cell.length_b   1.000
_cell.length_c   1.000
_cell.angle_alpha   90.00
_cell.angle_beta   90.00
_cell.angle_gamma   90.00
#
_symmetry.space_group_name_H-M   'P 1'
#
loop_
_entity.id
_entity.type
_entity.pdbx_description
1 polymer ?
#
loop_
_entity_poly.entity_id
_entity_poly.type
_entity_poly.pdbx_seq_one_letter_code
_entity_poly.pdbx_strand_id
1 'polypeptide(L)'
;MMIKYGELHQALARYTCHDIHENIPIVYYRRVIKACFRANNKGLNWDIQQAASILLYLAFNDGFIQPSQLNANGLETLDWAEKFLDQVTVGTDKEIVRALSA
;
A
#
# COMPACT_ATOMS: atom_id res chain seq x y z
N MET A 1 -11.81 -7.77 7.91
CA MET A 1 -12.33 -7.00 6.75
C MET A 1 -11.61 -7.47 5.49
N MET A 2 -12.32 -7.62 4.37
CA MET A 2 -11.75 -8.03 3.08
C MET A 2 -11.75 -6.84 2.12
N ILE A 3 -10.57 -6.30 1.82
CA ILE A 3 -10.38 -5.21 0.85
C ILE A 3 -10.48 -5.80 -0.56
N LYS A 4 -11.33 -5.23 -1.41
CA LYS A 4 -11.45 -5.62 -2.81
C LYS A 4 -10.51 -4.80 -3.69
N TYR A 5 -10.13 -5.37 -4.84
CA TYR A 5 -9.27 -4.70 -5.83
C TYR A 5 -9.80 -3.31 -6.23
N GLY A 6 -11.08 -3.23 -6.62
CA GLY A 6 -11.68 -1.97 -7.06
C GLY A 6 -11.72 -0.90 -5.96
N GLU A 7 -11.94 -1.30 -4.71
CA GLU A 7 -11.96 -0.38 -3.58
C GLU A 7 -10.54 0.15 -3.30
N LEU A 8 -9.53 -0.72 -3.30
CA LEU A 8 -8.14 -0.34 -3.14
C LEU A 8 -7.66 0.60 -4.27
N HIS A 9 -8.10 0.32 -5.49
CA HIS A 9 -7.81 1.16 -6.64
C HIS A 9 -8.46 2.55 -6.50
N GLN A 10 -9.74 2.63 -6.13
CA GLN A 10 -10.41 3.91 -5.87
C GLN A 10 -9.74 4.72 -4.76
N ALA A 11 -9.20 4.04 -3.73
CA ALA A 11 -8.50 4.71 -2.65
C ALA A 11 -7.19 5.37 -3.11
N LEU A 12 -6.49 4.82 -4.11
CA LEU A 12 -5.26 5.42 -4.66
C LEU A 12 -5.50 6.78 -5.31
N ALA A 13 -6.69 7.01 -5.88
CA ALA A 13 -7.03 8.29 -6.53
C ALA A 13 -6.94 9.50 -5.57
N ARG A 14 -6.92 9.27 -4.25
CA ARG A 14 -6.71 10.32 -3.24
C ARG A 14 -5.28 10.85 -3.19
N TYR A 15 -4.32 10.08 -3.70
CA TYR A 15 -2.89 10.36 -3.60
C TYR A 15 -2.26 10.79 -4.92
N THR A 16 -3.01 10.70 -6.02
CA THR A 16 -2.48 10.91 -7.38
C THR A 16 -3.10 12.14 -8.02
N CYS A 17 -2.36 12.76 -8.93
CA CYS A 17 -2.85 13.90 -9.72
C CYS A 17 -3.75 13.46 -10.88
N HIS A 18 -3.49 12.28 -11.42
CA HIS A 18 -4.21 11.67 -12.54
C HIS A 18 -4.41 10.17 -12.26
N ASP A 19 -5.19 9.49 -13.10
CA ASP A 19 -5.32 8.04 -13.01
C ASP A 19 -3.97 7.36 -13.34
N ILE A 20 -3.52 6.49 -12.45
CA ILE A 20 -2.26 5.73 -12.57
C ILE A 20 -2.52 4.22 -12.70
N HIS A 21 -3.76 3.82 -13.01
CA HIS A 21 -4.19 2.41 -13.08
C HIS A 21 -3.24 1.52 -13.89
N GLU A 22 -2.76 2.01 -15.04
CA GLU A 22 -1.89 1.23 -15.94
C GLU A 22 -0.43 1.17 -15.49
N ASN A 23 -0.04 2.02 -14.54
CA ASN A 23 1.34 2.13 -14.11
C ASN A 23 1.70 1.09 -13.03
N ILE A 24 0.75 0.70 -12.18
CA ILE A 24 1.01 -0.23 -11.07
C ILE A 24 0.67 -1.67 -11.48
N PRO A 25 1.63 -2.60 -11.49
CA PRO A 25 1.33 -4.00 -11.81
C PRO A 25 0.38 -4.66 -10.79
N ILE A 26 -0.55 -5.48 -11.28
CA ILE A 26 -1.57 -6.17 -10.46
C ILE A 26 -0.97 -7.02 -9.32
N VAL A 27 0.28 -7.45 -9.45
CA VAL A 27 0.98 -8.20 -8.39
C VAL A 27 1.11 -7.39 -7.10
N TYR A 28 1.28 -6.06 -7.17
CA TYR A 28 1.37 -5.21 -5.98
C TYR A 28 0.03 -5.14 -5.24
N TYR A 29 -1.08 -5.01 -5.97
CA TYR A 29 -2.42 -5.08 -5.38
C TYR A 29 -2.63 -6.41 -4.65
N ARG A 30 -2.22 -7.53 -5.27
CA ARG A 30 -2.34 -8.87 -4.66
C ARG A 30 -1.50 -8.99 -3.39
N ARG A 31 -0.26 -8.50 -3.41
CA ARG A 31 0.65 -8.48 -2.25
C ARG A 31 0.04 -7.73 -1.07
N VAL A 32 -0.42 -6.50 -1.33
CA VAL A 32 -1.02 -5.64 -0.30
C VAL A 32 -2.31 -6.23 0.26
N ILE A 33 -3.23 -6.69 -0.60
CA ILE A 33 -4.48 -7.33 -0.14
C ILE A 33 -4.18 -8.55 0.74
N LYS A 34 -3.19 -9.37 0.37
CA LYS A 34 -2.76 -10.53 1.17
C LYS A 34 -2.13 -10.12 2.50
N ALA A 35 -1.34 -9.04 2.51
CA ALA A 35 -0.75 -8.49 3.73
C ALA A 35 -1.83 -7.95 4.68
N CYS A 36 -2.78 -7.16 4.17
CA CYS A 36 -3.93 -6.67 4.94
C CYS A 36 -4.77 -7.81 5.52
N PHE A 37 -5.01 -8.87 4.75
CA PHE A 37 -5.72 -10.06 5.25
C PHE A 37 -4.99 -10.70 6.45
N ARG A 38 -3.67 -10.87 6.33
CA ARG A 38 -2.84 -11.42 7.42
C ARG A 38 -2.80 -10.50 8.64
N ALA A 39 -2.65 -9.19 8.43
CA ALA A 39 -2.66 -8.18 9.48
C ALA A 39 -3.98 -8.18 10.26
N ASN A 40 -5.11 -8.24 9.54
CA ASN A 40 -6.44 -8.27 10.13
C ASN A 40 -6.71 -9.54 10.93
N ASN A 41 -6.24 -10.70 10.47
CA ASN A 41 -6.34 -11.94 11.24
C ASN A 41 -5.52 -11.92 12.55
N LYS A 42 -4.57 -10.99 12.66
CA LYS A 42 -3.76 -10.77 13.86
C LYS A 42 -4.28 -9.63 14.74
N GLY A 43 -5.43 -9.04 14.39
CA GLY A 43 -6.03 -7.95 15.16
C GLY A 43 -5.42 -6.56 14.91
N LEU A 44 -4.56 -6.40 13.89
CA LEU A 44 -3.95 -5.11 13.56
C LEU A 44 -4.90 -4.15 12.84
N ASN A 45 -6.06 -4.64 12.37
CA ASN A 45 -7.15 -3.85 11.78
C ASN A 45 -6.73 -2.85 10.69
N TRP A 46 -5.89 -3.31 9.76
CA TRP A 46 -5.50 -2.52 8.60
C TRP A 46 -6.72 -2.14 7.76
N ASP A 47 -6.89 -0.83 7.56
CA ASP A 47 -7.93 -0.27 6.73
C ASP A 47 -7.49 -0.09 5.27
N ILE A 48 -8.43 0.36 4.44
CA ILE A 48 -8.23 0.56 3.02
C ILE A 48 -7.29 1.73 2.67
N GLN A 49 -7.21 2.75 3.51
CA GLN A 49 -6.30 3.88 3.29
C GLN A 49 -4.87 3.45 3.61
N GLN A 50 -4.67 2.73 4.70
CA GLN A 50 -3.38 2.14 5.03
C GLN A 50 -2.90 1.19 3.93
N ALA A 51 -3.79 0.35 3.40
CA ALA A 51 -3.50 -0.49 2.25
C ALA A 51 -3.09 0.33 1.01
N ALA A 52 -3.82 1.40 0.70
CA ALA A 52 -3.53 2.26 -0.45
C ALA A 52 -2.18 2.98 -0.30
N SER A 53 -1.86 3.50 0.89
CA SER A 53 -0.58 4.13 1.19
C SER A 53 0.59 3.15 1.02
N ILE A 54 0.45 1.92 1.51
CA ILE A 54 1.49 0.87 1.34
C ILE A 54 1.64 0.52 -0.13
N LEU A 55 0.53 0.35 -0.87
CA LEU A 55 0.57 0.07 -2.30
C LEU A 55 1.28 1.18 -3.08
N LEU A 56 0.97 2.44 -2.78
CA LEU A 56 1.61 3.60 -3.39
C LEU A 56 3.11 3.60 -3.12
N TYR A 57 3.52 3.38 -1.87
CA TYR A 57 4.92 3.35 -1.47
C TYR A 57 5.72 2.25 -2.16
N LEU A 58 5.20 1.02 -2.22
CA LEU A 58 5.87 -0.08 -2.92
C LEU A 58 6.02 0.21 -4.42
N ALA A 59 4.96 0.72 -5.05
CA ALA A 59 4.99 1.05 -6.48
C ALA A 59 5.94 2.23 -6.77
N PHE A 60 6.01 3.22 -5.88
CA PHE A 60 6.92 4.36 -5.97
C PHE A 60 8.38 3.92 -5.85
N ASN A 61 8.71 3.11 -4.84
CA ASN A 61 10.08 2.63 -4.62
C ASN A 61 10.61 1.78 -5.78
N ASP A 62 9.74 1.02 -6.43
CA ASP A 62 10.10 0.20 -7.60
C ASP A 62 10.01 0.99 -8.93
N GLY A 63 9.74 2.30 -8.88
CA GLY A 63 9.79 3.20 -10.04
C GLY A 63 8.57 3.17 -10.95
N PHE A 64 7.48 2.53 -10.54
CA PHE A 64 6.21 2.51 -11.28
C PHE A 64 5.45 3.84 -11.16
N ILE A 65 5.73 4.63 -10.13
CA ILE A 65 5.11 5.94 -9.91
C ILE A 65 6.22 6.98 -9.78
N GLN A 66 6.11 8.06 -10.54
CA GLN A 66 7.01 9.21 -10.45
C GLN A 66 6.46 10.26 -9.47
N PRO A 67 7.34 11.06 -8.83
CA PRO A 67 6.91 12.12 -7.93
C PRO A 67 5.91 13.10 -8.56
N SER A 68 6.05 13.41 -9.86
CA SER A 68 5.15 14.30 -10.60
C SER A 68 3.72 13.77 -10.75
N GLN A 69 3.50 12.47 -10.51
CA GLN A 69 2.19 11.83 -10.58
C GLN A 69 1.45 11.87 -9.24
N LEU A 70 2.12 12.29 -8.17
CA LEU A 70 1.58 12.39 -6.82
C LEU A 70 1.09 13.80 -6.53
N ASN A 71 -0.01 13.90 -5.79
CA ASN A 71 -0.43 15.16 -5.19
C ASN A 71 0.27 15.34 -3.82
N ALA A 72 0.01 16.46 -3.13
CA ALA A 72 0.61 16.74 -1.82
C ALA A 72 0.34 15.61 -0.80
N ASN A 73 -0.88 15.08 -0.75
CA ASN A 73 -1.23 13.96 0.12
C ASN A 73 -0.46 12.69 -0.27
N GLY A 74 -0.21 12.48 -1.57
CA GLY A 74 0.57 11.34 -2.04
C GLY A 74 2.01 11.37 -1.53
N LEU A 75 2.66 12.54 -1.55
CA LEU A 75 4.01 12.70 -1.01
C LEU A 75 4.02 12.46 0.52
N GLU A 76 3.08 13.05 1.26
CA GLU A 76 2.98 12.83 2.71
C GLU A 76 2.69 11.36 3.07
N THR A 77 1.92 10.66 2.23
CA THR A 77 1.59 9.25 2.47
C THR A 77 2.79 8.32 2.24
N LEU A 78 3.76 8.70 1.40
CA LEU A 78 5.00 7.93 1.23
C LEU A 78 5.79 7.91 2.55
N ASP A 79 6.01 9.07 3.17
CA ASP A 79 6.72 9.20 4.45
C ASP A 79 5.99 8.44 5.56
N TRP A 80 4.65 8.48 5.57
CA TRP A 80 3.85 7.74 6.52
C TRP A 80 3.99 6.23 6.32
N ALA A 81 3.92 5.76 5.07
CA ALA A 81 3.95 4.33 4.75
C ALA A 81 5.32 3.71 5.05
N GLU A 82 6.42 4.43 4.79
CA GLU A 82 7.77 4.01 5.18
C GLU A 82 7.86 3.75 6.69
N LYS A 83 7.50 4.74 7.51
CA LYS A 83 7.52 4.64 8.98
C LYS A 83 6.61 3.53 9.49
N PHE A 84 5.44 3.38 8.88
CA PHE A 84 4.51 2.32 9.23
C PHE A 84 5.08 0.92 8.95
N LEU A 85 5.70 0.73 7.78
CA LEU A 85 6.32 -0.54 7.41
C LEU A 85 7.53 -0.87 8.29
N ASP A 86 8.31 0.12 8.70
CA ASP A 86 9.39 -0.06 9.67
C ASP A 86 8.85 -0.58 11.01
N GLN A 87 7.77 0.01 11.52
CA GLN A 87 7.13 -0.46 12.76
C GLN A 87 6.62 -1.90 12.64
N VAL A 88 6.01 -2.26 11.51
CA VAL A 88 5.52 -3.62 11.24
C VAL A 88 6.67 -4.62 11.16
N THR A 89 7.80 -4.19 10.61
CA THR A 89 9.01 -5.02 10.45
C THR A 89 9.68 -5.27 11.80
N VAL A 90 9.77 -4.25 12.66
CA VAL A 90 10.31 -4.36 14.03
C VAL A 90 9.36 -5.11 14.96
N GLY A 91 8.04 -5.01 14.72
CA GLY A 91 6.97 -5.55 15.56
C GLY A 91 6.76 -7.08 15.53
N THR A 92 7.56 -7.85 14.79
CA THR A 92 7.58 -9.35 14.78
C THR A 92 6.55 -10.04 13.85
N ASP A 93 5.87 -9.36 12.94
CA ASP A 93 4.93 -10.04 12.02
C ASP A 93 5.55 -10.44 10.67
N LYS A 94 6.50 -11.38 10.75
CA LYS A 94 7.23 -11.95 9.59
C LYS A 94 6.33 -12.39 8.43
N GLU A 95 5.10 -12.82 8.72
CA GLU A 95 4.14 -13.23 7.69
C GLU A 95 3.54 -12.06 6.90
N ILE A 96 3.36 -10.90 7.53
CA ILE A 96 2.86 -9.68 6.86
C ILE A 96 3.98 -9.14 5.97
N VAL A 97 5.19 -9.01 6.52
CA VAL A 97 6.39 -8.60 5.76
C VAL A 97 6.62 -9.54 4.56
N ARG A 98 6.56 -10.86 4.77
CA ARG A 98 6.69 -11.84 3.68
C ARG A 98 5.59 -11.72 2.62
N ALA A 99 4.38 -11.26 2.96
CA ALA A 99 3.34 -11.04 1.96
C ALA A 99 3.63 -9.81 1.08
N LEU A 100 4.30 -8.80 1.64
CA LEU A 100 4.69 -7.58 0.94
C LEU A 100 5.92 -7.79 0.04
N SER A 101 6.84 -8.69 0.44
CA SER A 101 8.08 -8.97 -0.31
C SER A 101 8.00 -10.10 -1.35
N ALA A 102 6.85 -10.80 -1.47
CA ALA A 102 6.70 -12.01 -2.32
C ALA A 102 6.06 -11.70 -3.67
#